data_AF-A0A497B8C4-F1
#
_entry.id   AF-A0A497B8C4-F1
#
_cell.length_a   1.000
_cell.length_b   1.000
_cell.length_c   1.000
_cell.angle_alpha   90.00
_cell.angle_beta   90.00
_cell.angle_gamma   90.00
#
_symmetry.space_group_name_H-M   'P 1'
#
loop_
_entity.id
_entity.type
_entity.pdbx_description
1 polymer ?
#
loop_
_entity_poly.entity_id
_entity_poly.type
_entity_poly.pdbx_seq_one_letter_code
_entity_poly.pdbx_strand_id
1 'polypeptide(L)'
;MKSGMRLYIKKMIRTYGQSVKRKKRVKHEDNGEVYYTYTDEEPVRGQFSQLTALDQAVNRWGVPVEADYIGTFLPGTEIYEGDLLYIDNAWYEVVNIMYRRTSGEVDYIEVLLRKRK
;
A
#
# COMPACT_ATOMS: atom_id res chain seq x y z
N MET A 1 -1.81 -23.87 2.72
CA MET A 1 -2.51 -23.26 1.57
C MET A 1 -1.79 -23.64 0.28
N LYS A 2 -2.48 -24.26 -0.67
CA LYS A 2 -1.90 -25.00 -1.80
C LYS A 2 -1.38 -24.06 -2.89
N SER A 3 -0.20 -24.38 -3.46
CA SER A 3 0.54 -23.68 -4.53
C SER A 3 -0.29 -22.96 -5.61
N GLY A 4 -1.46 -23.48 -5.98
CA GLY A 4 -2.35 -22.85 -6.98
C GLY A 4 -2.88 -21.45 -6.60
N MET A 5 -3.14 -21.18 -5.31
CA MET A 5 -3.65 -19.86 -4.88
C MET A 5 -2.58 -18.76 -4.99
N ARG A 6 -1.30 -19.14 -4.85
CA ARG A 6 -0.13 -18.26 -4.94
C ARG A 6 0.06 -17.70 -6.36
N LEU A 7 -0.13 -18.55 -7.36
CA LEU A 7 -0.06 -18.17 -8.78
C LEU A 7 -1.23 -17.26 -9.17
N TYR A 8 -2.40 -17.46 -8.55
CA TYR A 8 -3.61 -16.74 -8.91
C TYR A 8 -3.54 -15.25 -8.56
N ILE A 9 -3.12 -14.87 -7.35
CA ILE A 9 -3.05 -13.45 -6.94
C ILE A 9 -1.99 -12.68 -7.75
N LYS A 10 -0.80 -13.27 -7.94
CA LYS A 10 0.24 -12.66 -8.78
C LYS A 10 -0.25 -12.46 -10.23
N LYS A 11 -0.97 -13.45 -10.77
CA LYS A 11 -1.59 -13.35 -12.09
C LYS A 11 -2.67 -12.26 -12.12
N MET A 12 -3.54 -12.19 -11.11
CA MET A 12 -4.57 -11.17 -10.99
C MET A 12 -3.98 -9.76 -11.00
N ILE A 13 -2.94 -9.48 -10.21
CA ILE A 13 -2.31 -8.15 -10.17
C ILE A 13 -1.68 -7.82 -11.52
N ARG A 14 -1.04 -8.79 -12.19
CA ARG A 14 -0.45 -8.58 -13.52
C ARG A 14 -1.48 -8.32 -14.61
N THR A 15 -2.63 -8.99 -14.54
CA THR A 15 -3.67 -8.89 -15.57
C THR A 15 -4.59 -7.69 -15.33
N TYR A 16 -5.06 -7.52 -14.09
CA TYR A 16 -6.11 -6.56 -13.72
C TYR A 16 -5.64 -5.43 -12.81
N GLY A 17 -4.36 -5.42 -12.40
CA GLY A 17 -3.82 -4.32 -11.61
C GLY A 17 -3.81 -3.02 -12.41
N GLN A 18 -4.17 -1.93 -11.74
CA GLN A 18 -4.17 -0.56 -12.23
C GLN A 18 -2.82 0.09 -11.97
N SER A 19 -2.36 0.91 -12.92
CA SER A 19 -1.21 1.80 -12.71
C SER A 19 -1.70 3.11 -12.11
N VAL A 20 -1.14 3.50 -10.97
CA VAL A 20 -1.43 4.77 -10.28
C VAL A 20 -0.14 5.57 -10.12
N LYS A 21 -0.29 6.87 -9.88
CA LYS A 21 0.86 7.73 -9.59
C LYS A 21 1.28 7.54 -8.14
N ARG A 22 2.57 7.33 -7.89
CA ARG A 22 3.21 7.28 -6.59
C ARG A 22 4.10 8.50 -6.41
N LYS A 23 4.16 9.03 -5.19
CA LYS A 23 5.27 9.86 -4.72
C LYS A 23 5.91 9.19 -3.51
N LYS A 24 7.17 8.79 -3.64
CA LYS A 24 7.91 8.13 -2.55
C LYS A 24 8.27 9.14 -1.48
N ARG A 25 8.08 8.80 -0.21
CA ARG A 25 8.49 9.66 0.91
C ARG A 25 10.00 9.55 1.10
N VAL A 26 10.67 10.69 1.14
CA VAL A 26 12.11 10.80 1.38
C VAL A 26 12.33 11.47 2.72
N LYS A 27 12.99 10.77 3.64
CA LYS A 27 13.44 11.31 4.92
C LYS A 27 14.76 12.05 4.70
N HIS A 28 14.83 13.27 5.21
CA HIS A 28 16.05 14.06 5.29
C HIS A 28 16.42 14.27 6.76
N GLU A 29 17.71 14.31 7.02
CA GLU A 29 18.29 14.72 8.31
C GLU A 29 19.24 15.87 8.02
N ASP A 30 18.94 17.04 8.59
CA ASP A 30 19.80 18.22 8.51
C ASP A 30 19.90 18.86 9.90
N ASN A 31 21.12 19.10 10.38
CA ASN A 31 21.42 19.69 11.68
C ASN A 31 20.64 19.08 12.88
N GLY A 32 20.34 17.77 12.83
CA GLY A 32 19.60 17.07 13.89
C GLY A 32 18.07 17.18 13.77
N GLU A 33 17.54 17.89 12.78
CA GLU A 33 16.12 17.94 12.45
C GLU A 33 15.78 16.91 11.37
N VAL A 34 14.67 16.20 11.56
CA VAL A 34 14.12 15.25 10.59
C VAL A 34 12.96 15.91 9.87
N TYR A 35 13.05 16.02 8.55
CA TYR A 35 11.93 16.45 7.70
C TYR A 35 11.70 15.48 6.54
N TYR A 36 10.50 15.53 5.98
CA TYR A 36 10.07 14.62 4.91
C TYR A 36 9.70 15.40 3.67
N THR A 37 10.18 14.92 2.53
CA THR A 37 9.79 15.40 1.19
C THR A 37 9.25 14.24 0.36
N TYR A 38 8.82 14.55 -0.86
CA TYR A 38 8.28 13.57 -1.78
C TYR A 38 9.02 13.64 -3.11
N THR A 39 9.28 12.47 -3.71
CA THR A 39 9.81 12.39 -5.08
C THR A 39 8.82 12.90 -6.12
N ASP A 40 9.28 13.04 -7.35
CA ASP A 40 8.41 13.19 -8.52
C ASP A 40 7.45 12.01 -8.67
N GLU A 41 6.39 12.23 -9.45
CA GLU A 41 5.37 11.24 -9.73
C GLU A 41 5.91 10.09 -10.58
N GLU A 42 5.78 8.87 -10.09
CA GLU A 42 6.19 7.66 -10.80
C GLU A 42 5.06 6.63 -10.85
N PRO A 43 4.95 5.83 -11.92
CA PRO A 43 3.92 4.83 -12.01
C PRO A 43 4.21 3.65 -11.08
N VAL A 44 3.22 3.24 -10.29
CA VAL A 44 3.23 1.98 -9.55
C VAL A 44 1.98 1.17 -9.88
N ARG A 45 2.14 -0.14 -10.05
CA ARG A 45 1.04 -1.03 -10.42
C ARG A 45 0.57 -1.87 -9.24
N GLY A 46 -0.72 -1.79 -8.93
CA GLY A 46 -1.35 -2.56 -7.86
C GLY A 46 -2.83 -2.81 -8.14
N GLN A 47 -3.48 -3.59 -7.28
CA GLN A 47 -4.94 -3.65 -7.21
C GLN A 47 -5.41 -2.79 -6.05
N PHE A 48 -6.46 -2.02 -6.25
CA PHE A 48 -7.00 -1.12 -5.23
C PHE A 48 -8.46 -1.47 -5.01
N SER A 49 -8.83 -1.63 -3.76
CA SER A 49 -10.22 -1.90 -3.37
C SER A 49 -10.58 -0.95 -2.26
N GLN A 50 -11.67 -0.22 -2.46
CA GLN A 50 -12.22 0.64 -1.42
C GLN A 50 -12.67 -0.23 -0.26
N LEU A 51 -12.25 0.13 0.95
CA LEU A 51 -12.78 -0.48 2.15
C LEU A 51 -14.18 0.10 2.38
N THR A 52 -15.20 -0.74 2.28
CA THR A 52 -16.55 -0.33 2.67
C THR A 52 -16.50 0.05 4.16
N ALA A 53 -17.02 1.23 4.50
CA ALA A 53 -17.18 1.61 5.90
C ALA A 53 -18.16 0.64 6.57
N LEU A 54 -17.64 -0.44 7.15
CA LEU A 54 -18.27 -0.95 8.35
C LEU A 54 -17.98 0.08 9.43
N ASP A 55 -18.94 0.38 10.30
CA ASP A 55 -18.78 1.16 11.54
C ASP A 55 -17.69 0.61 12.51
N GLN A 56 -16.85 -0.32 12.03
CA GLN A 56 -15.79 -0.98 12.74
C GLN A 56 -14.48 -0.60 12.06
N ALA A 57 -13.81 0.38 12.66
CA ALA A 57 -12.38 0.55 12.52
C ALA A 57 -11.70 -0.83 12.50
N VAL A 58 -10.75 -1.03 11.58
CA VAL A 58 -9.97 -2.26 11.56
C VAL A 58 -9.16 -2.31 12.85
N ASN A 59 -9.67 -3.05 13.84
CA ASN A 59 -9.06 -3.19 15.15
C ASN A 59 -7.79 -4.03 15.02
N ARG A 60 -6.63 -3.36 15.09
CA ARG A 60 -5.33 -4.02 15.31
C ARG A 60 -4.81 -3.58 16.68
N TRP A 61 -4.80 -4.49 17.65
CA TRP A 61 -4.30 -4.24 19.03
C TRP A 61 -4.96 -3.07 19.78
N GLY A 62 -6.22 -2.76 19.48
CA GLY A 62 -6.93 -1.63 20.09
C GLY A 62 -6.61 -0.26 19.48
N VAL A 63 -5.82 -0.19 18.40
CA VAL A 63 -5.59 1.05 17.65
C VAL A 63 -6.47 1.05 16.39
N PRO A 64 -7.44 1.98 16.28
CA PRO A 64 -8.24 2.12 15.07
C PRO A 64 -7.36 2.66 13.95
N VAL A 65 -7.09 1.85 12.93
CA VAL A 65 -6.48 2.33 11.69
C VAL A 65 -7.61 2.73 10.75
N GLU A 66 -7.92 4.03 10.70
CA GLU A 66 -8.78 4.57 9.65
C GLU A 66 -8.06 4.38 8.31
N ALA A 67 -8.66 3.64 7.39
CA ALA A 67 -8.16 3.43 6.04
C ALA A 67 -9.35 3.40 5.09
N ASP A 68 -9.19 4.02 3.92
CA ASP A 68 -10.21 4.16 2.90
C ASP A 68 -10.03 3.10 1.79
N TYR A 69 -8.79 2.68 1.53
CA TYR A 69 -8.48 1.66 0.53
C TYR A 69 -7.51 0.62 1.09
N ILE A 70 -7.59 -0.58 0.53
CA ILE A 70 -6.52 -1.57 0.55
C ILE A 70 -5.87 -1.63 -0.84
N GLY A 71 -4.54 -1.57 -0.86
CA GLY A 71 -3.73 -1.76 -2.06
C GLY A 71 -3.00 -3.11 -2.02
N THR A 72 -2.94 -3.82 -3.14
CA THR A 72 -2.24 -5.10 -3.26
C THR A 72 -1.19 -5.03 -4.37
N PHE A 73 0.06 -5.34 -4.05
CA PHE A 73 1.21 -5.25 -4.96
C PHE A 73 1.94 -6.58 -5.11
N LEU A 74 2.66 -6.73 -6.22
CA LEU A 74 3.54 -7.86 -6.44
C LEU A 74 4.71 -7.85 -5.43
N PRO A 75 5.28 -9.03 -5.10
CA PRO A 75 6.53 -9.09 -4.35
C PRO A 75 7.62 -8.26 -5.02
N GLY A 76 8.41 -7.56 -4.21
CA GLY A 76 9.52 -6.73 -4.68
C GLY A 76 9.11 -5.35 -5.20
N THR A 77 7.81 -5.02 -5.20
CA THR A 77 7.38 -3.64 -5.45
C THR A 77 7.92 -2.74 -4.35
N GLU A 78 8.66 -1.70 -4.71
CA GLU A 78 9.04 -0.64 -3.77
C GLU A 78 7.78 0.11 -3.34
N ILE A 79 7.36 -0.03 -2.09
CA ILE A 79 6.25 0.72 -1.50
C ILE A 79 6.51 0.81 -0.01
N TYR A 80 6.41 2.00 0.55
CA TYR A 80 6.80 2.28 1.93
C TYR A 80 5.76 3.09 2.68
N GLU A 81 5.74 2.97 4.00
CA GLU A 81 4.85 3.78 4.84
C GLU A 81 5.17 5.27 4.65
N GLY A 82 4.11 6.04 4.43
CA GLY A 82 4.14 7.47 4.10
C GLY A 82 4.21 7.81 2.62
N ASP A 83 4.41 6.83 1.73
CA ASP A 83 4.28 7.05 0.28
C ASP A 83 2.86 7.52 -0.07
N LEU A 84 2.74 8.36 -1.09
CA LEU A 84 1.44 8.83 -1.58
C LEU A 84 1.06 8.13 -2.87
N LEU A 85 -0.19 7.68 -2.97
CA LEU A 85 -0.78 7.08 -4.16
C LEU A 85 -1.96 7.92 -4.64
N TYR A 86 -2.03 8.20 -5.94
CA TYR A 86 -3.13 8.93 -6.55
C TYR A 86 -4.21 7.97 -7.05
N ILE A 87 -5.33 7.90 -6.34
CA ILE A 87 -6.45 6.99 -6.59
C ILE A 87 -7.73 7.82 -6.62
N ASP A 88 -8.62 7.58 -7.58
CA ASP A 88 -9.94 8.24 -7.66
C ASP A 88 -9.93 9.76 -7.40
N ASN A 89 -9.02 10.46 -8.08
CA ASN A 89 -8.81 11.91 -8.02
C ASN A 89 -8.33 12.48 -6.68
N ALA A 90 -7.78 11.65 -5.78
CA ALA A 90 -7.22 12.10 -4.52
C ALA A 90 -5.89 11.39 -4.17
N TRP A 91 -5.10 12.03 -3.32
CA TRP A 91 -3.88 11.44 -2.76
C TRP A 91 -4.19 10.67 -1.49
N TYR A 92 -3.71 9.44 -1.42
CA TYR A 92 -3.81 8.55 -0.27
C TYR A 92 -2.42 8.20 0.25
N GLU A 93 -2.23 8.30 1.55
CA GLU A 93 -1.00 7.93 2.22
C GLU A 93 -1.01 6.45 2.60
N VAL A 94 0.11 5.76 2.38
CA VAL A 94 0.35 4.41 2.88
C VAL A 94 0.55 4.47 4.39
N VAL A 95 -0.44 4.04 5.17
CA VAL A 95 -0.38 4.09 6.64
C VAL A 95 0.04 2.77 7.27
N ASN A 96 -0.03 1.67 6.53
CA ASN A 96 0.46 0.37 6.99
C ASN A 96 0.87 -0.54 5.84
N ILE A 97 1.89 -1.38 6.07
CA ILE A 97 2.33 -2.40 5.12
C ILE A 97 2.31 -3.79 5.75
N MET A 98 1.75 -4.75 5.02
CA MET A 98 1.65 -6.15 5.40
C MET A 98 2.25 -7.03 4.29
N TYR A 99 3.31 -7.76 4.64
CA TYR A 99 3.92 -8.74 3.75
C TYR A 99 3.23 -10.09 3.95
N ARG A 100 2.43 -10.53 2.97
CA ARG A 100 1.78 -11.84 3.02
C ARG A 100 2.77 -12.90 2.58
N ARG A 101 2.98 -13.90 3.44
CA ARG A 101 4.03 -14.91 3.27
C ARG A 101 3.47 -16.33 3.36
N THR A 102 3.99 -17.21 2.52
CA THR A 102 3.80 -18.66 2.61
C THR A 102 5.15 -19.34 2.55
N SER A 103 5.43 -20.23 3.50
CA SER A 103 6.71 -20.96 3.59
C SER A 103 7.95 -20.06 3.55
N GLY A 104 7.88 -18.88 4.20
CA GLY A 104 8.98 -17.93 4.32
C GLY A 104 9.09 -16.90 3.18
N GLU A 105 8.51 -17.18 2.01
CA GLU A 105 8.56 -16.30 0.84
C GLU A 105 7.40 -15.31 0.79
N VAL A 106 7.65 -14.09 0.30
CA VAL A 106 6.60 -13.07 0.10
C VAL A 106 5.78 -13.41 -1.15
N ASP A 107 4.47 -13.51 -0.97
CA ASP A 107 3.52 -13.81 -2.03
C ASP A 107 2.99 -12.54 -2.70
N TYR A 108 2.70 -11.53 -1.89
CA TYR A 108 2.27 -10.20 -2.29
C TYR A 108 2.38 -9.25 -1.09
N ILE A 109 2.25 -7.95 -1.36
CA ILE A 109 2.29 -6.89 -0.34
C ILE A 109 0.90 -6.28 -0.29
N GLU A 110 0.31 -6.19 0.90
CA GLU A 110 -0.91 -5.42 1.14
C GLU A 110 -0.56 -4.13 1.86
N VAL A 111 -1.22 -3.04 1.50
CA VAL A 111 -1.07 -1.76 2.16
C VAL A 111 -2.43 -1.20 2.53
N LEU A 112 -2.50 -0.51 3.67
CA LEU A 112 -3.65 0.30 4.04
C LEU A 112 -3.39 1.75 3.62
N LEU A 113 -4.42 2.37 3.05
CA LEU A 113 -4.35 3.70 2.44
C LEU A 113 -5.37 4.62 3.09
N ARG A 114 -4.93 5.79 3.53
CA ARG A 114 -5.80 6.81 4.11
C ARG A 114 -5.77 8.07 3.26
N LYS A 115 -6.93 8.66 2.99
CA LYS A 115 -7.04 9.91 2.25
C LYS A 115 -6.29 11.01 2.97
N ARG A 116 -5.39 11.69 2.26
CA ARG A 116 -4.72 12.87 2.77
C ARG A 116 -5.69 14.05 2.69
N LYS A 117 -5.99 14.66 3.84
CA LYS A 117 -6.79 15.90 3.92
C LYS A 117 -5.99 17.10 3.43
#